data_AF-A0A2N5PJN4-F1
#
_entry.id   AF-A0A2N5PJN4-F1
#
_cell.length_a   1.000
_cell.length_b   1.000
_cell.length_c   1.000
_cell.angle_alpha   90.00
_cell.angle_beta   90.00
_cell.angle_gamma   90.00
#
_symmetry.space_group_name_H-M   'P 1'
#
loop_
_entity.id
_entity.type
_entity.pdbx_description
1 polymer ?
#
loop_
_entity_poly.entity_id
_entity_poly.type
_entity_poly.pdbx_seq_one_letter_code
_entity_poly.pdbx_strand_id
1 'polypeptide(L)'
;MRKISKYIFGIGGLAVAGLGLYAGLSNKEPAKYSLEWIKKLTDKDWEIEREVVRQKFCNPKYDESTRIGFQNLLSLFDKVKSDRDWAGIKPQGPAYHREHGFNLYKP
;
A
#
# COMPACT_ATOMS: atom_id res chain seq x y z
N MET A 1 10.47 1.68 40.95
CA MET A 1 9.30 1.98 40.09
C MET A 1 9.79 2.33 38.70
N ARG A 2 9.69 1.40 37.73
CA ARG A 2 9.89 1.71 36.31
C ARG A 2 8.58 2.30 35.79
N LYS A 3 8.61 3.38 34.99
CA LYS A 3 7.87 3.48 33.72
C LYS A 3 8.15 4.78 32.94
N ILE A 4 8.93 4.58 31.88
CA ILE A 4 8.78 5.04 30.49
C ILE A 4 8.93 6.55 30.24
N SER A 5 10.07 6.84 29.60
CA SER A 5 10.53 8.12 29.08
C SER A 5 9.57 8.73 28.05
N LYS A 6 9.41 10.04 28.14
CA LYS A 6 8.87 10.92 27.09
C LYS A 6 9.83 10.89 25.89
N TYR A 7 9.47 10.19 24.82
CA TYR A 7 10.04 10.41 23.49
C TYR A 7 8.90 10.35 22.46
N ILE A 8 8.06 11.39 22.51
CA ILE A 8 7.36 11.88 21.33
C ILE A 8 8.30 12.92 20.71
N PHE A 9 8.33 12.94 19.37
CA PHE A 9 9.12 13.78 18.45
C PHE A 9 10.43 13.19 17.97
N GLY A 10 10.48 12.91 16.65
CA GLY A 10 11.79 12.88 16.00
C GLY A 10 11.95 12.21 14.64
N ILE A 11 10.91 11.90 13.84
CA ILE A 11 11.11 11.69 12.39
C ILE A 11 10.04 12.43 11.61
N GLY A 12 10.11 13.76 11.70
CA GLY A 12 9.64 14.62 10.62
C GLY A 12 10.64 14.52 9.48
N GLY A 13 10.30 13.75 8.46
CA GLY A 13 10.98 13.71 7.18
C GLY A 13 9.98 14.10 6.09
N LEU A 14 9.95 15.38 5.79
CA LEU A 14 9.17 16.03 4.76
C LEU A 14 9.31 15.29 3.41
N ALA A 15 8.21 14.75 2.88
CA ALA A 15 8.14 14.30 1.48
C ALA A 15 6.74 14.56 0.92
N VAL A 16 6.43 15.85 0.79
CA VAL A 16 5.56 16.34 -0.28
C VAL A 16 6.49 16.69 -1.43
N ALA A 17 6.82 15.70 -2.25
CA ALA A 17 7.50 15.92 -3.52
C ALA A 17 6.98 14.87 -4.51
N GLY A 18 6.14 15.35 -5.43
CA GLY A 18 5.96 14.82 -6.77
C GLY A 18 5.59 13.34 -6.92
N LEU A 19 4.38 13.11 -7.45
CA LEU A 19 4.10 12.01 -8.38
C LEU A 19 5.05 12.10 -9.59
N GLY A 20 6.33 11.77 -9.39
CA GLY A 20 7.38 11.82 -10.39
C GLY A 20 7.87 10.42 -10.71
N LEU A 21 7.32 9.85 -11.78
CA LEU A 21 7.94 8.74 -12.51
C LEU A 21 9.41 9.10 -12.80
N TYR A 22 10.36 8.37 -12.24
CA TYR A 22 11.76 8.49 -12.66
C TYR A 22 12.39 7.12 -12.84
N ALA A 23 12.54 6.73 -14.11
CA ALA A 23 13.39 5.64 -14.54
C ALA A 23 14.86 6.05 -14.36
N GLY A 24 15.64 5.26 -13.64
CA GLY A 24 17.06 5.53 -13.46
C GLY A 24 17.75 4.49 -12.60
N LEU A 25 18.31 3.47 -13.24
CA LEU A 25 19.23 2.50 -12.64
C LEU A 25 20.47 3.23 -12.11
N SER A 26 20.65 3.19 -10.80
CA SER A 26 21.90 3.47 -10.09
C SER A 26 21.77 2.79 -8.72
N ASN A 27 22.88 2.35 -8.12
CA ASN A 27 22.96 1.73 -6.77
C ASN A 27 22.54 2.69 -5.62
N LYS A 28 21.46 3.45 -5.81
CA LYS A 28 20.84 4.34 -4.85
C LYS A 28 19.66 3.61 -4.21
N GLU A 29 19.39 3.90 -2.94
CA GLU A 29 18.19 3.38 -2.27
C GLU A 29 16.94 3.65 -3.14
N PRO A 30 16.01 2.67 -3.24
CA PRO A 30 14.85 2.84 -4.10
C PRO A 30 14.03 4.04 -3.64
N ALA A 31 13.55 4.85 -4.59
CA ALA A 31 12.78 6.03 -4.29
C ALA A 31 11.56 5.69 -3.44
N LYS A 32 11.25 6.50 -2.41
CA LYS A 32 10.09 6.27 -1.54
C LYS A 32 8.82 6.12 -2.37
N TYR A 33 7.98 5.14 -2.01
CA TYR A 33 6.76 4.76 -2.74
C TYR A 33 6.96 4.15 -4.14
N SER A 34 8.19 3.89 -4.57
CA SER A 34 8.43 3.03 -5.72
C SER A 34 8.09 1.57 -5.39
N LEU A 35 7.79 0.77 -6.43
CA LEU A 35 7.56 -0.67 -6.30
C LEU A 35 8.71 -1.36 -5.52
N GLU A 36 9.95 -1.05 -5.89
CA GLU A 36 11.15 -1.64 -5.27
C GLU A 36 11.36 -1.20 -3.82
N TRP A 37 10.87 -0.01 -3.45
CA TRP A 37 10.87 0.44 -2.06
C TRP A 37 9.81 -0.29 -1.24
N ILE A 38 8.57 -0.39 -1.76
CA ILE A 38 7.46 -1.06 -1.07
C ILE A 38 7.77 -2.54 -0.85
N LYS A 39 8.39 -3.22 -1.83
CA LYS A 39 8.80 -4.64 -1.69
C LYS A 39 9.78 -4.90 -0.54
N LYS A 40 10.56 -3.90 -0.14
CA LYS A 40 11.55 -4.02 0.95
C LYS A 40 10.95 -3.76 2.34
N LEU A 41 9.71 -3.31 2.42
CA LEU A 41 9.07 -2.99 3.71
C LEU A 41 8.75 -4.26 4.51
N THR A 42 8.96 -4.15 5.82
CA THR A 42 8.37 -5.11 6.77
C THR A 42 6.85 -4.94 6.80
N ASP A 43 6.12 -5.93 7.30
CA ASP A 43 4.65 -5.87 7.43
C ASP A 43 4.20 -4.67 8.25
N LYS A 44 4.93 -4.37 9.34
CA LYS A 44 4.65 -3.23 10.20
C LYS A 44 4.89 -1.89 9.49
N ASP A 45 6.01 -1.75 8.79
CA ASP A 45 6.32 -0.50 8.07
C ASP A 45 5.37 -0.30 6.89
N TRP A 46 4.98 -1.38 6.21
CA TRP A 46 3.97 -1.38 5.15
C TRP A 46 2.63 -0.86 5.67
N GLU A 47 2.16 -1.35 6.83
CA GLU A 47 0.88 -0.93 7.42
C GLU A 47 0.89 0.55 7.82
N ILE A 48 1.98 1.00 8.46
CA ILE A 48 2.15 2.39 8.85
C ILE A 48 2.15 3.32 7.63
N GLU A 49 2.96 3.01 6.62
CA GLU A 49 3.10 3.87 5.44
C GLU A 49 1.86 3.85 4.55
N ARG A 50 1.18 2.70 4.43
CA ARG A 50 -0.12 2.62 3.74
C ARG A 50 -1.18 3.45 4.45
N GLU A 51 -1.22 3.44 5.78
CA GLU A 51 -2.17 4.25 6.56
C GLU A 51 -1.94 5.75 6.35
N VAL A 52 -0.68 6.19 6.23
CA VAL A 52 -0.36 7.58 5.86
C VAL A 52 -0.93 7.94 4.49
N VAL A 53 -0.78 7.07 3.49
CA VAL A 53 -1.34 7.30 2.15
C VAL A 53 -2.87 7.30 2.19
N ARG A 54 -3.50 6.41 2.97
CA ARG A 54 -4.95 6.35 3.15
C ARG A 54 -5.49 7.63 3.78
N GLN A 55 -4.82 8.16 4.80
CA GLN A 55 -5.20 9.44 5.43
C GLN A 55 -5.08 10.60 4.44
N LYS A 56 -4.05 10.62 3.59
CA LYS A 56 -3.93 11.62 2.51
C LYS A 56 -5.05 11.49 1.49
N PHE A 57 -5.40 10.27 1.07
CA PHE A 57 -6.54 10.01 0.18
C PHE A 57 -7.86 10.53 0.76
N CYS A 58 -8.11 10.31 2.05
CA CYS A 58 -9.32 10.76 2.74
C CYS A 58 -9.32 12.27 3.09
N ASN A 59 -8.23 12.99 2.86
CA ASN A 59 -8.15 14.39 3.25
C ASN A 59 -8.87 15.28 2.21
N PRO A 60 -9.91 16.03 2.60
CA PRO A 60 -10.70 16.85 1.68
C PRO A 60 -9.92 18.05 1.11
N LYS A 61 -8.72 18.35 1.62
CA LYS A 61 -7.86 19.43 1.13
C LYS A 61 -7.24 19.16 -0.24
N TYR A 62 -7.18 17.89 -0.65
CA TYR A 62 -6.59 17.52 -1.95
C TYR A 62 -7.67 17.49 -3.03
N ASP A 63 -7.30 17.98 -4.21
CA ASP A 63 -8.14 17.89 -5.39
C ASP A 63 -8.28 16.45 -5.87
N GLU A 64 -9.20 16.23 -6.80
CA GLU A 64 -9.49 14.89 -7.33
C GLU A 64 -8.28 14.25 -8.01
N SER A 65 -7.50 15.02 -8.78
CA SER A 65 -6.32 14.50 -9.48
C SER A 65 -5.27 13.95 -8.50
N THR A 66 -5.01 14.66 -7.41
CA THR A 66 -4.09 14.22 -6.35
C THR A 66 -4.63 12.99 -5.62
N ARG A 67 -5.95 12.95 -5.34
CA ARG A 67 -6.58 11.78 -4.69
C ARG A 67 -6.51 10.53 -5.56
N ILE A 68 -6.65 10.63 -6.88
CA ILE A 68 -6.43 9.52 -7.81
C ILE A 68 -4.99 9.01 -7.71
N GLY A 69 -4.00 9.91 -7.59
CA GLY A 69 -2.61 9.55 -7.34
C GLY A 69 -2.43 8.71 -6.05
N PHE A 70 -3.08 9.10 -4.96
CA PHE A 70 -3.06 8.32 -3.72
C PHE A 70 -3.78 6.97 -3.85
N GLN A 71 -4.90 6.90 -4.57
CA GLN A 71 -5.61 5.65 -4.83
C GLN A 71 -4.75 4.65 -5.62
N ASN A 72 -4.02 5.15 -6.62
CA ASN A 72 -3.09 4.33 -7.40
C ASN A 72 -1.95 3.81 -6.51
N LEU A 73 -1.46 4.65 -5.59
CA LEU A 73 -0.43 4.25 -4.64
C LEU A 73 -0.95 3.19 -3.65
N LEU A 74 -2.16 3.36 -3.09
CA LEU A 74 -2.79 2.34 -2.25
C LEU A 74 -2.93 1.00 -2.98
N SER A 75 -3.36 1.04 -4.24
CA SER A 75 -3.47 -0.15 -5.08
C SER A 75 -2.10 -0.83 -5.30
N LEU A 76 -1.02 -0.06 -5.39
CA LEU A 76 0.34 -0.59 -5.49
C LEU A 76 0.79 -1.27 -4.18
N PHE A 77 0.51 -0.66 -3.02
CA PHE A 77 0.77 -1.27 -1.71
C PHE A 77 0.04 -2.61 -1.59
N ASP A 78 -1.25 -2.65 -1.94
CA ASP A 78 -2.09 -3.85 -1.85
C ASP A 78 -1.62 -4.95 -2.79
N LYS A 79 -1.25 -4.58 -4.03
CA LYS A 79 -0.68 -5.53 -4.99
C LYS A 79 0.59 -6.16 -4.46
N VAL A 80 1.54 -5.38 -3.94
CA VAL A 80 2.80 -5.93 -3.41
C VAL A 80 2.58 -6.86 -2.23
N LYS A 81 1.66 -6.50 -1.31
CA LYS A 81 1.31 -7.36 -0.16
C LYS A 81 0.66 -8.65 -0.62
N SER A 82 -0.30 -8.56 -1.55
CA SER A 82 -0.96 -9.72 -2.15
C SER A 82 0.05 -10.63 -2.86
N ASP A 83 0.89 -10.09 -3.73
CA ASP A 83 1.90 -10.88 -4.47
C ASP A 83 2.85 -11.61 -3.51
N ARG A 84 3.22 -10.97 -2.38
CA ARG A 84 4.04 -11.58 -1.33
C ARG A 84 3.29 -12.68 -0.57
N ASP A 85 2.07 -12.39 -0.11
CA ASP A 85 1.30 -13.30 0.75
C ASP A 85 0.80 -14.53 -0.03
N TRP A 86 0.53 -14.36 -1.33
CA TRP A 86 0.15 -15.43 -2.25
C TRP A 86 1.34 -16.10 -2.96
N ALA A 87 2.59 -15.65 -2.70
CA ALA A 87 3.77 -16.22 -3.34
C ALA A 87 3.89 -17.73 -3.04
N GLY A 88 3.86 -18.54 -4.10
CA GLY A 88 3.94 -20.00 -3.97
C GLY A 88 2.64 -20.68 -3.53
N ILE A 89 1.57 -19.93 -3.28
CA ILE A 89 0.23 -20.47 -3.05
C ILE A 89 -0.44 -20.67 -4.40
N LYS A 90 -0.78 -21.91 -4.75
CA LYS A 90 -1.68 -22.15 -5.88
C LYS A 90 -3.07 -21.67 -5.48
N PRO A 91 -3.71 -20.79 -6.27
CA PRO A 91 -5.07 -20.36 -5.99
C PRO A 91 -5.97 -21.59 -5.90
N GLN A 92 -6.44 -21.89 -4.69
CA GLN A 92 -7.48 -22.87 -4.48
C GLN A 92 -8.78 -22.11 -4.66
N GLY A 93 -9.30 -22.11 -5.89
CA GLY A 93 -10.65 -21.62 -6.11
C GLY A 93 -11.61 -22.39 -5.20
N PRO A 94 -12.66 -21.77 -4.65
CA PRO A 94 -13.75 -22.54 -4.09
C PRO A 94 -14.20 -23.56 -5.15
N ALA A 95 -14.54 -24.80 -4.76
CA ALA A 95 -14.99 -25.85 -5.67
C ALA A 95 -16.32 -25.53 -6.40
N TYR A 96 -16.79 -24.28 -6.33
CA TYR A 96 -18.05 -23.79 -6.84
C TYR A 96 -17.92 -22.30 -7.21
N HIS A 97 -18.29 -21.93 -8.43
CA HIS A 97 -18.71 -20.56 -8.77
C HIS A 97 -20.21 -20.47 -8.52
N ARG A 98 -20.60 -20.16 -7.28
CA ARG A 98 -22.01 -20.20 -6.86
C ARG A 98 -22.67 -18.81 -6.80
N GLU A 99 -21.92 -17.73 -7.06
CA GLU A 99 -22.25 -16.36 -6.57
C GLU A 99 -22.03 -15.21 -7.58
N HIS A 100 -21.97 -15.47 -8.89
CA HIS A 100 -22.84 -14.65 -9.73
C HIS A 100 -24.27 -15.13 -9.42
N GLY A 101 -24.79 -14.79 -8.23
CA GLY A 101 -26.06 -15.23 -7.64
C GLY A 101 -26.25 -16.74 -7.44
N PHE A 102 -26.43 -17.17 -6.18
CA PHE A 102 -27.14 -18.43 -5.88
C PHE A 102 -28.53 -18.39 -6.56
N ASN A 103 -28.88 -19.39 -7.38
CA ASN A 103 -30.14 -19.58 -8.18
C ASN A 103 -30.15 -19.17 -9.67
N LEU A 104 -29.04 -18.92 -10.36
CA LEU A 104 -29.09 -18.63 -11.82
C LEU A 104 -29.33 -19.83 -12.76
N TYR A 105 -29.67 -21.03 -12.26
CA TYR A 105 -30.15 -22.12 -13.11
C TYR A 105 -31.29 -22.86 -12.42
N LYS A 106 -32.48 -22.85 -13.05
CA LYS A 106 -33.53 -23.86 -12.84
C LYS A 106 -33.48 -24.84 -14.02
N PRO A 107 -33.76 -26.13 -13.79
CA PRO A 107 -33.73 -27.17 -14.82
C PRO A 107 -34.69 -26.89 -15.98
#